data_AF-A0A4P8YP79-F1
#
_entry.id   AF-A0A4P8YP79-F1
#
_cell.length_a   1.000
_cell.length_b   1.000
_cell.length_c   1.000
_cell.angle_alpha   90.00
_cell.angle_beta   90.00
_cell.angle_gamma   90.00
#
_symmetry.space_group_name_H-M   'P 1'
#
loop_
_entity.id
_entity.type
_entity.pdbx_description
1 polymer ?
#
loop_
_entity_poly.entity_id
_entity_poly.type
_entity_poly.pdbx_seq_one_letter_code
_entity_poly.pdbx_strand_id
1 'polypeptide(L)'
;MDNDEKVELINQLGTLMYGTHWKSEIAQKFMINDRSVRQWANGERTIPDGVIRAMLSLCHSEAHRIITQSTEIAKYLKGAPGYERIMWPATRVPNLSDIRYDLKNFKFEWYDIDGKRFCVVENGMVIDIYGNETELPYGITDESLKAARDADYEYRMKKGGGVD
;
A
#
# COMPACT_ATOMS: atom_id res chain seq x y z
N MET A 1 24.03 9.99 12.24
CA MET A 1 23.12 10.78 11.39
C MET A 1 23.29 12.23 11.77
N ASP A 2 23.78 13.03 10.82
CA ASP A 2 23.92 14.46 11.05
C ASP A 2 22.54 15.15 11.07
N ASN A 3 22.52 16.46 11.25
CA ASN A 3 21.26 17.17 11.34
C ASN A 3 20.56 17.32 9.99
N ASP A 4 21.30 17.43 8.90
CA ASP A 4 20.75 17.66 7.56
C ASP A 4 20.02 16.41 7.08
N GLU A 5 20.60 15.23 7.30
CA GLU A 5 19.95 13.93 7.09
C GLU A 5 18.63 13.82 7.91
N LYS A 6 18.62 14.31 9.16
CA LYS A 6 17.41 14.30 9.99
C LYS A 6 16.33 15.24 9.45
N VAL A 7 16.74 16.41 8.94
CA VAL A 7 15.85 17.41 8.34
C VAL A 7 15.17 16.81 7.11
N GLU A 8 15.92 16.13 6.26
CA GLU A 8 15.36 15.43 5.10
C GLU A 8 14.35 14.37 5.52
N LEU A 9 14.71 13.50 6.48
CA LEU A 9 13.85 12.43 6.95
C LEU A 9 12.55 12.93 7.57
N ILE A 10 12.60 13.97 8.43
CA ILE A 10 11.37 14.50 9.05
C ILE A 10 10.45 15.14 8.01
N ASN A 11 11.01 15.81 7.00
CA ASN A 11 10.22 16.38 5.90
C ASN A 11 9.58 15.28 5.06
N GLN A 12 10.31 14.22 4.73
CA GLN A 12 9.78 13.08 3.97
C GLN A 12 8.67 12.36 4.74
N LEU A 13 8.94 11.95 5.99
CA LEU A 13 7.97 11.21 6.82
C LEU A 13 6.73 12.05 7.12
N GLY A 14 6.90 13.33 7.46
CA GLY A 14 5.79 14.23 7.69
C GLY A 14 4.90 14.39 6.47
N THR A 15 5.51 14.68 5.31
CA THR A 15 4.78 14.86 4.04
C THR A 15 4.08 13.56 3.62
N LEU A 16 4.71 12.41 3.82
CA LEU A 16 4.10 11.11 3.53
C LEU A 16 2.81 10.88 4.35
N MET A 17 2.84 11.21 5.64
CA MET A 17 1.69 10.96 6.52
C MET A 17 0.55 11.98 6.38
N TYR A 18 0.89 13.26 6.18
CA TYR A 18 -0.06 14.37 6.36
C TYR A 18 -0.03 15.40 5.21
N GLY A 19 0.74 15.14 4.16
CA GLY A 19 0.88 16.04 3.02
C GLY A 19 1.51 17.38 3.40
N THR A 20 1.07 18.46 2.74
CA THR A 20 1.65 19.80 2.88
C THR A 20 1.51 20.40 4.28
N HIS A 21 0.52 19.97 5.07
CA HIS A 21 0.21 20.51 6.39
C HIS A 21 0.83 19.71 7.55
N TRP A 22 1.82 18.86 7.27
CA TRP A 22 2.33 17.90 8.26
C TRP A 22 2.90 18.50 9.55
N LYS A 23 3.45 19.72 9.51
CA LYS A 23 4.12 20.33 10.66
C LYS A 23 3.16 20.54 11.84
N SER A 24 1.95 21.03 11.56
CA SER A 24 0.91 21.23 12.57
C SER A 24 0.36 19.90 13.09
N GLU A 25 0.20 18.91 12.20
CA GLU A 25 -0.26 17.56 12.59
C GLU A 25 0.74 16.89 13.54
N ILE A 26 2.04 16.97 13.24
CA ILE A 26 3.10 16.43 14.11
C ILE A 26 3.17 17.15 15.45
N ALA A 27 3.04 18.49 15.45
CA ALA A 27 3.01 19.26 16.68
C ALA A 27 1.88 18.79 17.61
N GLN A 28 0.67 18.59 17.05
CA GLN A 28 -0.48 18.08 17.81
C GLN A 28 -0.27 16.64 18.27
N LYS A 29 0.15 15.73 17.38
CA LYS A 29 0.32 14.31 17.68
C LYS A 29 1.37 14.03 18.74
N PHE A 30 2.46 14.79 18.75
CA PHE A 30 3.52 14.64 19.75
C PHE A 30 3.37 15.58 20.94
N MET A 31 2.34 16.44 20.95
CA MET A 31 2.15 17.48 21.97
C MET A 31 3.39 18.36 22.13
N ILE A 32 4.02 18.70 21.00
CA ILE A 32 5.21 19.56 20.93
C ILE A 32 4.79 20.92 20.36
N ASN A 33 5.50 21.98 20.76
CA ASN A 33 5.28 23.32 20.22
C ASN A 33 5.50 23.35 18.69
N ASP A 34 4.51 23.84 17.93
CA ASP A 34 4.56 23.99 16.47
C ASP A 34 5.83 24.73 15.98
N ARG A 35 6.28 25.74 16.73
CA ARG A 35 7.53 26.46 16.44
C ARG A 35 8.74 25.53 16.47
N SER A 36 8.80 24.58 17.41
CA SER A 36 9.92 23.63 17.47
C SER A 36 9.94 22.72 16.24
N VAL A 37 8.77 22.25 15.80
CA VAL A 37 8.64 21.42 14.60
C VAL A 37 9.06 22.18 13.35
N ARG A 38 8.69 23.46 13.22
CA ARG A 38 9.15 24.32 12.11
C ARG A 38 10.65 24.55 12.12
N GLN A 39 11.22 24.86 13.29
CA GLN A 39 12.67 25.04 13.43
C GLN A 39 13.44 23.78 13.06
N TRP A 40 12.93 22.61 13.45
CA TRP A 40 13.49 21.32 13.02
C TRP A 40 13.39 21.16 11.51
N ALA A 41 12.21 21.37 10.92
CA ALA A 41 12.01 21.20 9.48
C ALA A 41 12.85 22.13 8.61
N ASN A 42 13.25 23.29 9.14
CA ASN A 42 14.10 24.28 8.46
C ASN A 42 15.60 24.12 8.78
N GLY A 43 15.97 23.15 9.63
CA GLY A 43 17.36 22.99 10.08
C GLY A 43 17.85 24.07 11.05
N GLU A 44 16.98 24.99 11.49
CA GLU A 44 17.30 26.07 12.44
C GLU A 44 17.64 25.55 13.85
N ARG A 45 17.19 24.32 14.17
CA ARG A 45 17.45 23.66 15.45
C ARG A 45 17.81 22.20 15.23
N THR A 46 18.76 21.71 16.01
CA THR A 46 19.12 20.29 16.00
C THR A 46 17.93 19.42 16.37
N ILE A 47 17.68 18.39 15.56
CA ILE A 47 16.62 17.41 15.76
C ILE A 47 17.11 16.31 16.73
N PRO A 48 16.44 16.11 17.87
CA PRO A 48 16.76 14.99 18.76
C PRO A 48 16.49 13.65 18.07
N ASP A 49 17.36 12.65 18.28
CA ASP A 49 17.18 11.30 17.71
C ASP A 49 15.83 10.67 18.10
N GLY A 50 15.38 10.96 19.33
CA GLY A 50 14.09 10.52 19.83
C GLY A 50 12.90 10.99 18.98
N VAL A 51 12.99 12.16 18.34
CA VAL A 51 11.92 12.67 17.46
C VAL A 51 11.84 11.85 16.19
N ILE A 52 12.97 11.52 15.56
CA ILE A 52 13.00 10.68 14.36
C ILE A 52 12.46 9.28 14.68
N ARG A 53 12.87 8.70 15.81
CA ARG A 53 12.34 7.40 16.26
C ARG A 53 10.84 7.44 16.55
N ALA A 54 10.35 8.52 17.14
CA ALA A 54 8.92 8.73 17.39
C ALA A 54 8.13 8.86 16.07
N MET A 55 8.65 9.59 15.08
CA MET A 55 8.08 9.69 13.73
C MET A 55 7.92 8.31 13.08
N LEU A 56 8.97 7.49 13.09
CA LEU A 56 8.91 6.14 12.55
C LEU A 56 7.87 5.27 13.28
N SER A 57 7.84 5.35 14.61
CA SER A 57 6.87 4.61 15.43
C SER A 57 5.42 5.03 15.12
N LEU A 58 5.20 6.33 14.87
CA LEU A 58 3.90 6.86 14.45
C LEU A 58 3.51 6.32 13.06
N CYS A 59 4.42 6.32 12.08
CA CYS A 59 4.17 5.75 10.76
C CYS A 59 3.73 4.28 10.84
N HIS A 60 4.44 3.45 11.61
CA HIS A 60 4.07 2.05 11.79
C HIS A 60 2.70 1.89 12.46
N SER A 61 2.40 2.72 13.46
CA SER A 61 1.12 2.67 14.17
C SER A 61 -0.05 3.06 13.27
N GLU A 62 0.10 4.13 12.48
CA GLU A 62 -0.94 4.58 11.54
C GLU A 62 -1.11 3.58 10.38
N ALA A 63 -0.03 3.04 9.84
CA ALA A 63 -0.11 1.98 8.82
C ALA A 63 -0.85 0.75 9.35
N HIS A 64 -0.51 0.30 10.56
CA HIS A 64 -1.21 -0.82 11.20
C HIS A 64 -2.70 -0.52 11.39
N ARG A 65 -3.06 0.68 11.86
CA ARG A 65 -4.45 1.09 12.04
C ARG A 65 -5.23 1.07 10.73
N ILE A 66 -4.64 1.60 9.65
CA ILE A 66 -5.27 1.60 8.32
C ILE A 66 -5.48 0.17 7.81
N ILE A 67 -4.47 -0.70 7.91
CA ILE A 67 -4.54 -2.10 7.48
C ILE A 67 -5.59 -2.88 8.27
N THR A 68 -5.65 -2.69 9.59
CA THR A 68 -6.65 -3.34 10.43
C THR A 68 -8.05 -2.88 10.07
N GLN A 69 -8.28 -1.57 9.97
CA GLN A 69 -9.59 -1.02 9.63
C GLN A 69 -10.04 -1.45 8.23
N SER A 70 -9.15 -1.43 7.24
CA SER A 70 -9.48 -1.88 5.88
C SER A 70 -9.83 -3.37 5.85
N THR A 71 -9.13 -4.20 6.64
CA THR A 71 -9.43 -5.63 6.79
C THR A 71 -10.82 -5.86 7.41
N GLU A 72 -11.20 -5.10 8.42
CA GLU A 72 -12.55 -5.22 9.02
C GLU A 72 -13.65 -4.77 8.07
N ILE A 73 -13.43 -3.69 7.31
CA ILE A 73 -14.37 -3.25 6.27
C ILE A 73 -14.51 -4.33 5.19
N ALA A 74 -13.41 -4.94 4.75
CA ALA A 74 -13.45 -6.02 3.77
C ALA A 74 -14.25 -7.24 4.25
N LYS A 75 -14.12 -7.64 5.52
CA LYS A 75 -14.94 -8.70 6.13
C LYS A 75 -16.43 -8.36 6.11
N TYR A 76 -16.78 -7.12 6.43
CA TYR A 76 -18.16 -6.65 6.37
C TYR A 76 -18.70 -6.70 4.94
N LEU A 77 -17.94 -6.18 3.97
CA LEU A 77 -18.33 -6.17 2.56
C LEU A 77 -18.50 -7.58 1.97
N LYS A 78 -17.68 -8.56 2.40
CA LYS A 78 -17.80 -9.95 1.96
C LYS A 78 -19.18 -10.57 2.19
N GLY A 79 -19.93 -10.10 3.20
CA GLY A 79 -21.29 -10.53 3.48
C GLY A 79 -22.37 -9.73 2.74
N ALA A 80 -22.00 -8.65 2.05
CA ALA A 80 -22.95 -7.76 1.40
C ALA A 80 -23.43 -8.34 0.05
N PRO A 81 -24.74 -8.23 -0.28
CA PRO A 81 -25.26 -8.65 -1.57
C PRO A 81 -24.58 -7.92 -2.73
N GLY A 82 -24.14 -8.68 -3.74
CA GLY A 82 -23.51 -8.14 -4.94
C GLY A 82 -22.06 -7.68 -4.76
N TYR A 83 -21.43 -7.93 -3.61
CA TYR A 83 -20.01 -7.64 -3.44
C TYR A 83 -19.14 -8.61 -4.25
N GLU A 84 -18.37 -8.07 -5.19
CA GLU A 84 -17.38 -8.82 -5.96
C GLU A 84 -16.09 -8.95 -5.14
N ARG A 85 -15.75 -10.19 -4.77
CA ARG A 85 -14.56 -10.46 -3.96
C ARG A 85 -13.25 -10.34 -4.74
N ILE A 86 -13.27 -10.55 -6.04
CA ILE A 86 -12.10 -10.59 -6.92
C ILE A 86 -12.28 -9.54 -8.01
N MET A 87 -11.32 -8.63 -8.14
CA MET A 87 -11.25 -7.70 -9.26
C MET A 87 -9.95 -7.91 -10.04
N TRP A 88 -10.05 -7.84 -11.36
CA TRP A 88 -8.92 -7.86 -12.28
C TRP A 88 -9.08 -6.78 -13.34
N PRO A 89 -8.00 -6.09 -13.76
CA PRO A 89 -6.68 -6.07 -13.16
C PRO A 89 -6.67 -5.17 -11.91
N ALA A 90 -5.81 -5.49 -10.94
CA ALA A 90 -5.53 -4.57 -9.85
C ALA A 90 -4.89 -3.27 -10.38
N THR A 91 -5.45 -2.11 -10.00
CA THR A 91 -4.87 -0.80 -10.39
C THR A 91 -3.55 -0.55 -9.66
N ARG A 92 -2.54 -0.01 -10.37
CA ARG A 92 -1.21 0.38 -9.84
C ARG A 92 -0.57 -0.70 -8.96
N VAL A 93 0.08 -1.66 -9.59
CA VAL A 93 0.87 -2.70 -8.94
C VAL A 93 2.37 -2.43 -9.11
N PRO A 94 3.20 -2.71 -8.10
CA PRO A 94 4.65 -2.65 -8.26
C PRO A 94 5.06 -3.60 -9.39
N ASN A 95 6.10 -3.24 -10.15
CA ASN A 95 6.70 -4.20 -11.03
C ASN A 95 7.39 -5.25 -10.16
N LEU A 96 6.87 -6.48 -10.13
CA LEU A 96 7.35 -7.52 -9.22
C LEU A 96 8.83 -7.84 -9.48
N SER A 97 9.35 -7.58 -10.69
CA SER A 97 10.77 -7.71 -11.00
C SER A 97 11.67 -6.80 -10.17
N ASP A 98 11.13 -5.69 -9.65
CA ASP A 98 11.86 -4.76 -8.78
C ASP A 98 12.00 -5.30 -7.35
N ILE A 99 11.19 -6.31 -7.00
CA ILE A 99 11.10 -6.92 -5.66
C ILE A 99 11.65 -8.36 -5.65
N ARG A 100 11.43 -9.13 -6.73
CA ARG A 100 11.78 -10.55 -6.87
C ARG A 100 12.45 -10.83 -8.23
N TYR A 101 13.77 -10.60 -8.29
CA TYR A 101 14.56 -10.79 -9.51
C TYR A 101 14.55 -12.23 -10.05
N ASP A 102 14.43 -13.22 -9.14
CA ASP A 102 14.33 -14.63 -9.47
C ASP A 102 13.11 -14.97 -10.33
N LEU A 103 12.12 -14.08 -10.38
CA LEU A 103 10.88 -14.28 -11.12
C LEU A 103 10.80 -13.50 -12.43
N LYS A 104 11.85 -12.77 -12.82
CA LYS A 104 11.87 -11.84 -13.96
C LYS A 104 11.39 -12.42 -15.31
N ASN A 105 11.41 -13.74 -15.48
CA ASN A 105 11.04 -14.43 -16.72
C ASN A 105 9.64 -15.05 -16.68
N PHE A 106 8.89 -14.89 -15.58
CA PHE A 106 7.54 -15.41 -15.46
C PHE A 106 6.49 -14.36 -15.82
N LYS A 107 5.34 -14.83 -16.31
CA LYS A 107 4.16 -13.98 -16.42
C LYS A 107 3.55 -13.76 -15.04
N PHE A 108 3.12 -12.52 -14.81
CA PHE A 108 2.46 -12.08 -13.57
C PHE A 108 1.03 -11.65 -13.84
N GLU A 109 0.09 -12.16 -13.06
CA GLU A 109 -1.30 -11.69 -13.07
C GLU A 109 -1.66 -11.18 -11.68
N TRP A 110 -2.01 -9.89 -11.60
CA TRP A 110 -2.38 -9.26 -10.34
C TRP A 110 -3.88 -9.16 -10.16
N TYR A 111 -4.33 -9.62 -9.00
CA TYR A 111 -5.72 -9.61 -8.57
C TYR A 111 -5.86 -8.76 -7.32
N ASP A 112 -6.95 -7.99 -7.24
CA ASP A 112 -7.42 -7.43 -5.97
C ASP A 112 -8.46 -8.42 -5.41
N ILE A 113 -8.20 -8.91 -4.20
CA ILE A 113 -9.04 -9.87 -3.49
C ILE A 113 -9.38 -9.30 -2.12
N ASP A 114 -10.65 -8.98 -1.93
CA ASP A 114 -11.16 -8.35 -0.71
C ASP A 114 -10.35 -7.09 -0.30
N GLY A 115 -9.89 -6.28 -1.27
CA GLY A 115 -9.11 -5.06 -1.04
C GLY A 115 -7.60 -5.29 -0.82
N LYS A 116 -7.12 -6.53 -0.94
CA LYS A 116 -5.70 -6.89 -0.84
C LYS A 116 -5.20 -7.39 -2.19
N ARG A 117 -3.95 -7.11 -2.54
CA ARG A 117 -3.42 -7.47 -3.85
C ARG A 117 -2.57 -8.73 -3.77
N PHE A 118 -2.81 -9.62 -4.72
CA PHE A 118 -2.10 -10.89 -4.87
C PHE A 118 -1.64 -11.03 -6.31
N CYS A 119 -0.40 -11.44 -6.49
CA CYS A 119 0.17 -11.80 -7.77
C CYS A 119 0.14 -13.32 -7.90
N VAL A 120 -0.48 -13.82 -8.96
CA VAL A 120 -0.39 -15.23 -9.35
C VAL A 120 0.63 -15.34 -10.47
N VAL A 121 1.66 -16.12 -10.20
CA VAL A 121 2.74 -16.44 -11.14
C VAL A 121 2.33 -17.66 -11.96
N GLU A 122 2.73 -17.72 -13.22
CA GLU A 122 2.39 -18.81 -14.15
C GLU A 122 2.65 -20.23 -13.61
N ASN A 123 3.63 -20.39 -12.73
CA ASN A 123 3.95 -21.67 -12.09
C ASN A 123 3.04 -22.03 -10.89
N GLY A 124 2.00 -21.24 -10.62
CA GLY A 124 1.04 -21.44 -9.52
C GLY A 124 1.44 -20.78 -8.20
N MET A 125 2.62 -20.16 -8.10
CA MET A 125 3.03 -19.44 -6.89
C MET A 125 2.21 -18.15 -6.71
N VAL A 126 1.86 -17.85 -5.46
CA VAL A 126 1.09 -16.66 -5.10
C VAL A 126 1.95 -15.74 -4.24
N ILE A 127 1.99 -14.47 -4.58
CA ILE A 127 2.88 -13.48 -3.97
C ILE A 127 2.08 -12.26 -3.51
N ASP A 128 2.38 -11.76 -2.30
CA ASP A 128 1.78 -10.54 -1.78
C ASP A 128 2.44 -9.25 -2.35
N ILE A 129 1.93 -8.08 -1.96
CA ILE A 129 2.51 -6.78 -2.39
C ILE A 129 3.93 -6.52 -1.88
N TYR A 130 4.41 -7.31 -0.93
CA TYR A 130 5.73 -7.18 -0.33
C TYR A 130 6.75 -8.15 -0.95
N GLY A 131 6.32 -9.00 -1.89
CA GLY A 131 7.18 -9.99 -2.56
C GLY A 131 7.30 -11.33 -1.83
N ASN A 132 6.53 -11.54 -0.77
CA ASN A 132 6.53 -12.80 -0.02
C ASN A 132 5.60 -13.81 -0.69
N GLU A 133 6.03 -15.07 -0.72
CA GLU A 133 5.15 -16.18 -1.06
C GLU A 133 4.05 -16.31 0.01
N THR A 134 2.82 -16.52 -0.45
CA THR A 134 1.63 -16.57 0.40
C THR A 134 0.58 -17.50 -0.20
N GLU A 135 -0.55 -17.64 0.47
CA GLU A 135 -1.70 -18.39 -0.03
C GLU A 135 -2.84 -17.44 -0.42
N LEU A 136 -3.69 -17.90 -1.35
CA LEU A 136 -4.92 -17.19 -1.65
C LEU A 136 -5.87 -17.20 -0.45
N PRO A 137 -6.68 -16.15 -0.25
CA PRO A 137 -7.69 -16.14 0.80
C PRO A 137 -8.67 -17.32 0.67
N TYR A 138 -9.18 -17.80 1.81
CA TYR A 138 -10.11 -18.93 1.84
C TYR A 138 -11.28 -18.79 0.85
N GLY A 139 -11.53 -19.87 0.10
CA GLY A 139 -12.61 -19.99 -0.88
C GLY A 139 -12.32 -19.33 -2.22
N ILE A 140 -11.10 -18.82 -2.45
CA ILE A 140 -10.64 -18.37 -3.76
C ILE A 140 -9.93 -19.54 -4.45
N THR A 141 -10.25 -19.79 -5.72
CA THR A 141 -9.66 -20.84 -6.55
C THR A 141 -9.14 -20.30 -7.87
N ASP A 142 -8.28 -21.05 -8.55
CA ASP A 142 -7.78 -20.68 -9.89
C ASP A 142 -8.92 -20.46 -10.89
N GLU A 143 -9.99 -21.23 -10.80
CA GLU A 143 -11.19 -21.05 -11.64
C GLU A 143 -11.86 -19.70 -11.35
N SER A 144 -11.98 -19.31 -10.08
CA SER A 144 -12.57 -18.02 -9.72
C SER A 144 -11.73 -16.83 -10.18
N LEU A 145 -10.40 -16.96 -10.17
CA LEU A 145 -9.47 -15.95 -10.69
C LEU A 145 -9.58 -15.81 -12.21
N LYS A 146 -9.56 -16.94 -12.93
CA LYS A 146 -9.78 -16.96 -14.39
C LYS A 146 -11.12 -16.36 -14.76
N ALA A 147 -12.19 -16.72 -14.05
CA ALA A 147 -13.52 -16.18 -14.29
C ALA A 147 -13.57 -14.65 -14.11
N ALA A 148 -12.94 -14.11 -13.07
CA ALA A 148 -12.87 -12.66 -12.85
C ALA A 148 -12.10 -11.94 -13.97
N ARG A 149 -10.96 -12.51 -14.40
CA ARG A 149 -10.16 -11.99 -15.51
C ARG A 149 -10.93 -11.99 -16.82
N ASP A 150 -11.55 -13.11 -17.16
CA ASP A 150 -12.28 -13.28 -18.42
C ASP A 150 -13.52 -12.37 -18.46
N ALA A 151 -14.21 -12.18 -17.32
CA ALA A 151 -15.31 -11.23 -17.19
C ALA A 151 -14.90 -9.77 -17.44
N ASP A 152 -13.76 -9.32 -16.91
CA ASP A 152 -13.24 -7.96 -17.19
C ASP A 152 -12.80 -7.82 -18.65
N TYR A 153 -12.15 -8.83 -19.24
CA TYR A 153 -11.84 -8.83 -20.67
C TYR A 153 -13.09 -8.67 -21.53
N GLU A 154 -14.15 -9.45 -21.27
CA GLU A 154 -15.41 -9.32 -21.97
C GLU A 154 -16.04 -7.93 -21.80
N TYR A 155 -16.02 -7.39 -20.57
CA TYR A 155 -16.54 -6.06 -20.27
C TYR A 155 -15.80 -4.98 -21.06
N ARG A 156 -14.47 -5.06 -21.13
CA ARG A 156 -13.63 -4.15 -21.92
C ARG A 156 -13.88 -4.30 -23.41
N MET A 157 -14.01 -5.52 -23.93
CA MET A 157 -14.31 -5.76 -25.35
C MET A 157 -15.70 -5.22 -25.74
N LYS A 158 -16.70 -5.37 -24.86
CA LYS A 158 -18.06 -4.83 -25.07
C LYS A 158 -18.10 -3.29 -24.99
N LYS A 159 -17.25 -2.67 -24.18
CA LYS A 159 -17.15 -1.20 -24.05
C LYS A 159 -16.14 -0.55 -25.00
N GLY A 160 -15.22 -1.33 -25.55
CA GLY A 160 -14.07 -0.87 -26.31
C GLY A 160 -13.94 -1.64 -27.63
N GLY A 161 -14.95 -1.54 -28.49
CA GLY A 161 -14.74 -1.74 -29.91
C GLY A 161 -13.69 -0.73 -30.41
N GLY A 162 -12.42 -1.15 -30.36
CA GLY A 162 -11.26 -0.42 -30.87
C GLY A 162 -10.32 0.08 -29.77
N VAL A 163 -9.28 -0.70 -29.48
CA VAL A 163 -7.94 -0.15 -29.21
C VAL A 163 -6.94 -1.08 -29.87
N ASP A 164 -6.39 -0.61 -31.00
CA ASP A 164 -5.06 -1.00 -31.50
C ASP A 164 -3.98 -0.64 -30.48
#